data_AF-A0A1Q7HVR6-F1
#
_entry.id   AF-A0A1Q7HVR6-F1
#
_cell.length_a   1.000
_cell.length_b   1.000
_cell.length_c   1.000
_cell.angle_alpha   90.00
_cell.angle_beta   90.00
_cell.angle_gamma   90.00
#
_symmetry.space_group_name_H-M   'P 1'
#
loop_
_entity.id
_entity.type
_entity.pdbx_description
1 polymer ?
#
loop_
_entity_poly.entity_id
_entity_poly.type
_entity_poly.pdbx_seq_one_letter_code
_entity_poly.pdbx_strand_id
1 'polypeptide(L)'
;LFTRFEAKLEEFHGNLERAAVELARDWRTDRALRRLEALLLVASDKRSFLLSGTGDLIEPDDGFVAVGSGGPCALAAARALARKTELGAREITEEALKIAGEIDIFTNDRIVVEEL
;
A
#
# COMPACT_ATOMS: atom_id res chain seq x y z
N LEU A 1 6.24 -2.75 12.73
CA LEU A 1 5.77 -3.57 11.59
C LEU A 1 6.87 -3.69 10.53
N PHE A 2 7.44 -2.58 10.07
CA PHE A 2 8.52 -2.57 9.07
C PHE A 2 9.71 -3.48 9.39
N THR A 3 10.33 -3.37 10.58
CA THR A 3 11.44 -4.27 10.98
C THR A 3 11.05 -5.75 10.99
N ARG A 4 9.77 -6.07 11.29
CA ARG A 4 9.28 -7.46 11.22
C ARG A 4 9.11 -7.90 9.76
N PHE A 5 8.68 -7.01 8.89
CA PHE A 5 8.57 -7.30 7.46
C PHE A 5 9.95 -7.48 6.82
N GLU A 6 10.93 -6.63 7.14
CA GLU A 6 12.32 -6.77 6.71
C GLU A 6 12.90 -8.13 7.14
N ALA A 7 12.71 -8.53 8.40
CA ALA A 7 13.13 -9.84 8.88
C ALA A 7 12.47 -10.99 8.09
N LYS A 8 11.19 -10.87 7.72
CA LYS A 8 10.49 -11.86 6.89
C LYS A 8 11.01 -11.86 5.45
N LEU A 9 11.32 -10.71 4.89
CA LEU A 9 11.95 -10.61 3.57
C LEU A 9 13.32 -11.28 3.56
N GLU A 10 14.15 -11.05 4.57
CA GLU A 10 15.45 -11.72 4.70
C GLU A 10 15.28 -13.24 4.86
N GLU A 11 14.38 -13.69 5.75
CA GLU A 11 14.06 -15.10 6.01
C GLU A 11 13.65 -15.85 4.73
N PHE A 12 12.90 -15.17 3.85
CA PHE A 12 12.41 -15.75 2.59
C PHE A 12 13.17 -15.27 1.36
N HIS A 13 14.42 -14.80 1.53
CA HIS A 13 15.32 -14.44 0.44
C HIS A 13 14.71 -13.45 -0.58
N GLY A 14 14.02 -12.43 -0.09
CA GLY A 14 13.38 -11.40 -0.90
C GLY A 14 12.06 -11.81 -1.55
N ASN A 15 11.51 -12.98 -1.23
CA ASN A 15 10.19 -13.38 -1.72
C ASN A 15 9.09 -12.55 -1.04
N LEU A 16 8.64 -11.48 -1.72
CA LEU A 16 7.65 -10.53 -1.23
C LEU A 16 6.33 -11.21 -0.82
N GLU A 17 5.79 -12.09 -1.69
CA GLU A 17 4.51 -12.78 -1.45
C GLU A 17 4.60 -13.64 -0.19
N ARG A 18 5.65 -14.45 -0.08
CA ARG A 18 5.85 -15.33 1.08
C ARG A 18 6.08 -14.53 2.37
N ALA A 19 6.87 -13.47 2.31
CA ALA A 19 7.08 -12.59 3.45
C ALA A 19 5.78 -11.90 3.90
N ALA A 20 4.94 -11.48 2.95
CA ALA A 20 3.65 -10.87 3.23
C ALA A 20 2.66 -11.84 3.88
N VAL A 21 2.53 -13.06 3.36
CA VAL A 21 1.70 -14.13 3.94
C VAL A 21 2.11 -14.43 5.39
N GLU A 22 3.40 -14.59 5.63
CA GLU A 22 3.91 -14.95 6.95
C GLU A 22 3.78 -13.79 7.95
N LEU A 23 4.03 -12.55 7.52
CA LEU A 23 3.75 -11.39 8.35
C LEU A 23 2.26 -11.26 8.70
N ALA A 24 1.35 -11.45 7.73
CA ALA A 24 -0.08 -11.38 7.98
C ALA A 24 -0.53 -12.43 9.01
N ARG A 25 0.02 -13.65 8.94
CA ARG A 25 -0.22 -14.71 9.93
C ARG A 25 0.28 -14.31 11.32
N ASP A 26 1.50 -13.79 11.42
CA ASP A 26 2.09 -13.37 12.69
C ASP A 26 1.33 -12.18 13.28
N TRP A 27 0.92 -11.22 12.45
CA TRP A 27 0.17 -10.03 12.86
C TRP A 27 -1.20 -10.42 13.45
N ARG A 28 -1.93 -11.34 12.81
CA ARG A 28 -3.24 -11.82 13.29
C ARG A 28 -3.15 -12.57 14.62
N THR A 29 -2.05 -13.28 14.85
CA THR A 29 -1.88 -14.15 16.03
C THR A 29 -1.28 -13.43 17.24
N ASP A 30 -0.42 -12.43 17.01
CA ASP A 30 0.18 -11.65 18.08
C ASP A 30 -0.85 -10.76 18.80
N ARG A 31 -0.93 -10.91 20.13
CA ARG A 31 -1.92 -10.22 20.98
C ARG A 31 -1.80 -8.70 20.91
N ALA A 32 -0.59 -8.17 20.77
CA ALA A 32 -0.34 -6.74 20.68
C ALA A 32 -0.61 -6.22 19.27
N LEU A 33 -0.14 -6.94 18.24
CA LEU A 33 -0.24 -6.48 16.86
C LEU A 33 -1.67 -6.48 16.33
N ARG A 34 -2.50 -7.47 16.67
CA ARG A 34 -3.89 -7.57 16.18
C ARG A 34 -4.82 -6.43 16.61
N ARG A 35 -4.39 -5.59 17.56
CA ARG A 35 -5.14 -4.40 18.02
C ARG A 35 -4.77 -3.14 17.24
N LEU A 36 -3.78 -3.21 16.37
CA LEU A 36 -3.42 -2.10 15.49
C LEU A 36 -4.45 -2.02 14.37
N GLU A 37 -5.08 -0.86 14.23
CA GLU A 37 -5.94 -0.51 13.10
C GLU A 37 -5.12 -0.05 11.87
N ALA A 38 -3.81 -0.29 11.89
CA ALA A 38 -2.91 0.07 10.82
C ALA A 38 -3.08 -0.86 9.62
N LEU A 39 -2.96 -0.27 8.43
CA LEU A 39 -2.80 -0.97 7.17
C LEU A 39 -1.35 -0.85 6.71
N LEU A 40 -0.83 -1.88 6.05
CA LEU A 40 0.52 -1.90 5.50
C LEU A 40 0.46 -2.19 4.00
N LEU A 41 1.08 -1.33 3.20
CA LEU A 41 1.34 -1.58 1.79
C LEU A 41 2.78 -1.99 1.58
N VAL A 42 2.98 -3.03 0.77
CA VAL A 42 4.30 -3.50 0.34
C VAL A 42 4.26 -3.75 -1.16
N ALA A 43 5.34 -3.42 -1.87
CA ALA A 43 5.39 -3.54 -3.33
C ALA A 43 6.79 -3.92 -3.81
N SER A 44 6.85 -4.59 -4.96
CA SER A 44 8.04 -4.77 -5.80
C SER A 44 7.72 -4.32 -7.23
N ASP A 45 8.71 -4.45 -8.12
CA ASP A 45 8.60 -4.31 -9.58
C ASP A 45 7.49 -5.15 -10.25
N LYS A 46 6.96 -6.15 -9.54
CA LYS A 46 6.03 -7.16 -10.09
C LYS A 46 4.68 -7.20 -9.41
N ARG A 47 4.64 -7.02 -8.08
CA ARG A 47 3.44 -7.25 -7.26
C ARG A 47 3.39 -6.30 -6.09
N SER A 48 2.16 -6.05 -5.64
CA SER A 48 1.86 -5.19 -4.50
C SER A 48 0.82 -5.86 -3.61
N PHE A 49 0.97 -5.73 -2.29
CA PHE A 49 0.08 -6.33 -1.32
C PHE A 49 -0.34 -5.32 -0.26
N LEU A 50 -1.62 -5.37 0.11
CA LEU A 50 -2.20 -4.74 1.28
C LEU A 50 -2.34 -5.76 2.40
N LEU A 51 -1.81 -5.44 3.57
CA LEU A 51 -1.88 -6.25 4.78
C LEU A 51 -2.59 -5.51 5.90
N SER A 52 -3.34 -6.26 6.73
CA SER A 52 -4.03 -5.73 7.90
C SER A 52 -3.81 -6.59 9.15
N GLY A 53 -4.09 -6.03 10.33
CA GLY A 53 -4.00 -6.74 11.61
C GLY A 53 -5.05 -7.83 11.83
N THR A 54 -6.12 -7.85 11.01
CA THR A 54 -7.10 -8.94 10.95
C THR A 54 -6.58 -10.15 10.16
N GLY A 55 -5.43 -10.02 9.51
CA GLY A 55 -4.79 -11.05 8.69
C GLY A 55 -5.27 -11.04 7.24
N ASP A 56 -5.84 -9.93 6.77
CA ASP A 56 -6.16 -9.77 5.35
C ASP A 56 -4.85 -9.58 4.57
N LEU A 57 -4.77 -10.24 3.41
CA LEU A 57 -3.72 -10.09 2.42
C LEU A 57 -4.40 -9.94 1.06
N ILE A 58 -4.28 -8.75 0.48
CA ILE A 58 -5.00 -8.39 -0.75
C ILE A 58 -4.00 -7.93 -1.80
N GLU A 59 -4.01 -8.57 -2.96
CA GLU A 59 -3.31 -8.15 -4.17
C GLU A 59 -4.30 -7.40 -5.08
N PRO A 60 -3.99 -6.17 -5.54
CA PRO A 60 -4.89 -5.42 -6.42
C PRO A 60 -4.82 -5.94 -7.86
N ASP A 61 -5.98 -6.26 -8.44
CA ASP A 61 -6.08 -6.76 -9.83
C ASP A 61 -5.58 -5.75 -10.87
N ASP A 62 -5.72 -4.45 -10.59
CA ASP A 62 -5.39 -3.36 -11.51
C ASP A 62 -4.08 -2.64 -11.19
N GLY A 63 -3.29 -3.19 -10.26
CA GLY A 63 -1.99 -2.64 -9.88
C GLY A 63 -2.05 -1.36 -9.04
N PHE A 64 -3.25 -0.84 -8.73
CA PHE A 64 -3.42 0.34 -7.88
C PHE A 64 -3.90 -0.05 -6.49
N VAL A 65 -3.23 0.48 -5.48
CA VAL A 65 -3.60 0.30 -4.08
C VAL A 65 -3.31 1.58 -3.31
N ALA A 66 -4.20 1.92 -2.38
CA ALA A 66 -4.06 3.10 -1.53
C ALA A 66 -4.55 2.78 -0.12
N VAL A 67 -3.94 3.43 0.87
CA VAL A 67 -4.31 3.35 2.29
C VAL A 67 -4.37 4.75 2.90
N GLY A 68 -4.93 4.84 4.11
CA GLY A 68 -5.13 6.11 4.79
C GLY A 68 -6.49 6.74 4.48
N SER A 69 -6.77 7.89 5.10
CA SER A 69 -8.05 8.60 5.01
C SER A 69 -8.39 9.03 3.58
N GLY A 70 -7.43 9.62 2.87
CA GLY A 70 -7.55 9.99 1.46
C GLY A 70 -7.42 8.83 0.47
N GLY A 71 -7.19 7.60 0.96
CA GLY A 71 -6.92 6.42 0.14
C GLY A 71 -7.96 6.15 -0.95
N PRO A 72 -9.27 6.10 -0.63
CA PRO A 72 -10.31 5.89 -1.63
C PRO A 72 -10.35 6.97 -2.73
N CYS A 73 -10.11 8.23 -2.37
CA CYS A 73 -10.05 9.34 -3.32
C CYS A 73 -8.84 9.21 -4.26
N ALA A 74 -7.65 8.96 -3.68
CA ALA A 74 -6.44 8.73 -4.46
C ALA A 74 -6.60 7.53 -5.40
N LEU A 75 -7.15 6.41 -4.92
CA LEU A 75 -7.37 5.22 -5.73
C LEU A 75 -8.32 5.48 -6.91
N ALA A 76 -9.41 6.21 -6.68
CA ALA A 76 -10.35 6.59 -7.73
C ALA A 76 -9.69 7.49 -8.80
N ALA A 77 -8.93 8.50 -8.36
CA ALA A 77 -8.20 9.40 -9.24
C ALA A 77 -7.14 8.66 -10.06
N ALA A 78 -6.32 7.84 -9.42
CA ALA A 78 -5.27 7.05 -10.08
C ALA A 78 -5.84 6.15 -11.18
N ARG A 79 -6.94 5.43 -10.88
CA ARG A 79 -7.64 4.58 -11.84
C ARG A 79 -8.23 5.37 -13.01
N ALA A 80 -8.75 6.57 -12.75
CA ALA A 80 -9.28 7.44 -13.81
C ALA A 80 -8.16 7.94 -14.73
N LEU A 81 -7.07 8.43 -14.17
CA LEU A 81 -5.90 8.94 -14.90
C LEU A 81 -5.26 7.83 -15.75
N ALA A 82 -5.06 6.64 -15.18
CA ALA A 82 -4.50 5.49 -15.88
C ALA A 82 -5.34 5.05 -17.09
N ARG A 83 -6.67 5.24 -17.04
CA ARG A 83 -7.58 4.88 -18.13
C ARG A 83 -7.72 5.94 -19.21
N LYS A 84 -7.31 7.18 -18.94
CA LYS A 84 -7.66 8.36 -19.76
C LYS A 84 -6.46 9.18 -20.22
N THR A 85 -5.25 8.80 -19.82
CA THR A 85 -4.02 9.53 -20.10
C THR A 85 -2.89 8.57 -20.44
N GLU A 86 -1.77 9.12 -20.91
CA GLU A 86 -0.51 8.39 -21.16
C GLU A 86 0.53 8.67 -20.05
N LEU A 87 0.07 9.15 -18.89
CA LEU A 87 0.95 9.48 -17.77
C LEU A 87 1.66 8.24 -17.22
N GLY A 88 2.91 8.42 -16.77
CA GLY A 88 3.67 7.39 -16.09
C GLY A 88 3.18 7.12 -14.66
N ALA A 89 3.62 6.02 -14.05
CA ALA A 89 3.21 5.63 -12.69
C ALA A 89 3.51 6.71 -11.63
N ARG A 90 4.66 7.38 -11.75
CA ARG A 90 5.06 8.50 -10.89
C ARG A 90 4.08 9.68 -10.99
N GLU A 91 3.76 10.08 -12.21
CA GLU A 91 2.84 11.20 -12.48
C GLU A 91 1.41 10.86 -12.02
N ILE A 92 0.92 9.65 -12.32
CA ILE A 92 -0.39 9.19 -11.86
C ILE A 92 -0.47 9.20 -10.33
N THR A 93 0.56 8.70 -9.64
CA THR A 93 0.62 8.68 -8.17
C THR A 93 0.59 10.10 -7.61
N GLU A 94 1.39 11.00 -8.16
CA GLU A 94 1.49 12.38 -7.69
C GLU A 94 0.16 13.12 -7.88
N GLU A 95 -0.45 13.06 -9.07
CA GLU A 95 -1.71 13.72 -9.37
C GLU A 95 -2.89 13.14 -8.57
N ALA A 96 -2.91 11.82 -8.38
CA ALA A 96 -3.93 11.16 -7.56
C ALA A 96 -3.86 11.60 -6.08
N LEU A 97 -2.65 11.74 -5.52
CA LEU A 97 -2.46 12.22 -4.15
C LEU A 97 -2.78 13.71 -4.00
N LYS A 98 -2.50 14.55 -5.01
CA LYS A 98 -2.92 15.96 -5.03
C LYS A 98 -4.45 16.06 -4.95
N ILE A 99 -5.17 15.33 -5.79
CA ILE A 99 -6.64 15.28 -5.78
C ILE A 99 -7.17 14.80 -4.43
N ALA A 100 -6.52 13.81 -3.81
CA ALA A 100 -6.90 13.35 -2.49
C ALA A 100 -6.71 14.43 -1.41
N GLY A 101 -5.61 15.19 -1.44
CA GLY A 101 -5.35 16.29 -0.52
C GLY A 101 -6.28 17.50 -0.68
N GLU A 102 -6.90 17.66 -1.85
CA GLU A 102 -7.93 18.68 -2.09
C GLU A 102 -9.31 18.29 -1.51
N ILE A 103 -9.54 17.01 -1.26
CA ILE A 103 -10.85 16.46 -0.85
C ILE A 103 -10.85 16.02 0.62
N ASP A 104 -9.83 15.28 1.05
CA ASP A 104 -9.74 14.70 2.39
C ASP A 104 -9.04 15.64 3.36
N ILE A 105 -9.73 16.07 4.41
CA ILE A 105 -9.22 17.04 5.40
C ILE A 105 -7.99 16.56 6.19
N PHE A 106 -7.67 15.27 6.14
CA PHE A 106 -6.51 14.66 6.81
C PHE A 106 -5.34 14.39 5.86
N THR A 107 -5.51 14.66 4.56
CA THR A 107 -4.47 14.52 3.53
C THR A 107 -4.07 15.93 3.07
N ASN A 108 -2.78 16.20 2.91
CA ASN A 108 -2.28 17.52 2.48
C ASN A 108 -1.49 17.42 1.16
N ASP A 109 -0.99 18.56 0.71
CA ASP A 109 -0.26 18.73 -0.55
C ASP A 109 1.26 18.43 -0.45
N ARG A 110 1.76 18.03 0.73
CA ARG A 110 3.18 17.70 0.93
C ARG A 110 3.42 16.24 0.57
N ILE A 111 3.55 15.99 -0.73
CA ILE A 111 3.66 14.67 -1.31
C ILE A 111 5.13 14.27 -1.48
N VAL A 112 5.47 13.06 -1.06
CA VAL A 112 6.76 12.40 -1.33
C VAL A 112 6.46 11.18 -2.20
N VAL A 113 7.19 11.05 -3.31
CA VAL A 113 7.06 9.91 -4.22
C VAL A 113 8.39 9.19 -4.29
N GLU A 114 8.34 7.88 -4.06
CA GLU A 114 9.45 6.94 -4.19
C GLU A 114 9.16 5.99 -5.35
N GLU A 115 10.21 5.53 -6.05
CA GLU A 115 10.12 4.61 -7.19
C GLU A 115 11.17 3.49 -7.09
N LEU A 116 10.93 2.38 -7.82
CA LEU A 116 11.77 1.18 -7.84
C LEU A 116 12.65 1.11 -9.09
#